data_AF-A0A8S3GHV3-F1
#
_entry.id   AF-A0A8S3GHV3-F1
#
_cell.length_a   1.000
_cell.length_b   1.000
_cell.length_c   1.000
_cell.angle_alpha   90.00
_cell.angle_beta   90.00
_cell.angle_gamma   90.00
#
_symmetry.space_group_name_H-M   'P 1'
#
loop_
_entity.id
_entity.type
_entity.pdbx_description
1 polymer ?
#
loop_
_entity_poly.entity_id
_entity_poly.type
_entity_poly.pdbx_seq_one_letter_code
_entity_poly.pdbx_strand_id
1 'polypeptide(L)'
;LLLLVIASLATEVINIHAFFGAFIAGLVIPRHQQKGTIHDFLAVRIELFIIAFFLPLYFTNSGLKTHLYMLSTGRAWYTLIAIVLIASLSKIVPVTLMAKLVTRKKESWSFALTVGILMNTRGIVQLAVLNIGVELGVLSPVIFAIFV
;
A
#
# COMPACT_ATOMS: atom_id res chain seq x y z
N LEU A 1 8.70 -7.99 18.06
CA LEU A 1 7.91 -9.02 17.35
C LEU A 1 6.80 -9.58 18.21
N LEU A 2 7.09 -10.17 19.38
CA LEU A 2 6.05 -10.73 20.29
C LEU A 2 4.92 -9.72 20.61
N LEU A 3 5.29 -8.48 20.95
CA LEU A 3 4.33 -7.39 21.17
C LEU A 3 3.47 -7.09 19.94
N LEU A 4 4.03 -7.14 18.72
CA LEU A 4 3.28 -6.94 17.48
C LEU A 4 2.30 -8.08 17.24
N VAL A 5 2.73 -9.33 17.45
CA VAL A 5 1.89 -10.52 17.29
C VAL A 5 0.72 -10.51 18.27
N ILE A 6 0.98 -10.16 19.54
CA ILE A 6 -0.07 -10.07 20.56
C ILE A 6 -1.07 -8.96 20.22
N ALA A 7 -0.58 -7.79 19.79
CA ALA A 7 -1.47 -6.68 19.42
C ALA A 7 -2.31 -7.02 18.17
N SER A 8 -1.71 -7.62 17.15
CA SER A 8 -2.41 -8.11 15.96
C SER A 8 -3.47 -9.17 16.30
N LEU A 9 -3.11 -10.15 17.14
CA LEU A 9 -4.04 -11.20 17.59
C LEU A 9 -5.21 -10.60 18.38
N ALA A 10 -4.94 -9.65 19.28
CA ALA A 10 -5.98 -8.97 20.04
C ALA A 10 -6.97 -8.25 19.12
N THR A 11 -6.49 -7.55 18.09
CA THR A 11 -7.40 -6.90 17.11
C THR A 11 -8.19 -7.91 16.29
N GLU A 12 -7.56 -9.02 15.88
CA GLU A 12 -8.20 -10.08 15.10
C GLU A 12 -9.33 -10.78 15.87
N VAL A 13 -9.14 -11.02 17.17
CA VAL A 13 -10.18 -11.56 18.06
C VAL A 13 -11.40 -10.63 18.15
N ILE A 14 -11.20 -9.31 18.01
CA ILE A 14 -12.28 -8.31 18.04
C ILE A 14 -12.90 -8.11 16.63
N ASN A 15 -12.57 -8.98 15.67
CA ASN A 15 -12.95 -8.87 14.25
C ASN A 15 -12.44 -7.59 13.55
N ILE A 16 -11.39 -6.97 14.08
CA ILE A 16 -10.66 -5.89 13.42
C ILE A 16 -9.47 -6.53 12.70
N HIS A 17 -9.19 -6.13 11.45
CA HIS A 17 -8.08 -6.70 10.69
C HIS A 17 -6.74 -6.58 11.45
N ALA A 18 -5.97 -7.67 11.48
CA ALA A 18 -4.76 -7.83 12.27
C ALA A 18 -3.67 -6.75 12.03
N PHE A 19 -3.65 -6.10 10.86
CA PHE A 19 -2.68 -5.04 10.55
C PHE A 19 -2.88 -3.79 11.43
N PHE A 20 -4.11 -3.51 11.87
CA PHE A 20 -4.40 -2.37 12.74
C PHE A 20 -3.75 -2.55 14.12
N GLY A 21 -3.73 -3.76 14.67
CA GLY A 21 -3.07 -4.06 15.94
C GLY A 21 -1.57 -3.80 15.90
N ALA A 22 -0.89 -4.28 14.86
CA ALA A 22 0.53 -4.00 14.64
C ALA A 22 0.81 -2.50 14.45
N PHE A 23 -0.09 -1.78 13.74
CA PHE A 23 0.02 -0.34 13.54
C PHE A 23 -0.08 0.45 14.85
N ILE A 24 -1.09 0.16 15.68
CA ILE A 24 -1.26 0.81 16.99
C ILE A 24 -0.06 0.50 17.90
N ALA A 25 0.38 -0.76 17.94
CA ALA A 25 1.57 -1.14 18.68
C ALA A 25 2.81 -0.35 18.26
N GLY A 26 2.97 -0.07 16.96
CA GLY A 26 4.04 0.79 16.45
C GLY A 26 3.90 2.26 16.86
N LEU A 27 2.68 2.79 16.94
CA LEU A 27 2.42 4.18 17.37
C LEU A 27 2.68 4.40 18.87
N VAL A 28 2.46 3.37 19.70
CA VAL A 28 2.66 3.45 21.16
C VAL A 28 4.16 3.49 21.53
N ILE A 29 5.05 3.01 20.66
CA ILE A 29 6.49 3.01 20.94
C ILE A 29 7.00 4.47 20.96
N PRO A 30 7.56 4.96 22.08
CA PRO A 30 7.98 6.35 22.20
C PRO A 30 9.17 6.67 21.30
N ARG A 31 9.05 7.74 20.53
CA ARG A 31 10.12 8.28 19.67
C ARG A 31 10.95 9.30 20.47
N HIS A 32 11.85 8.84 21.32
CA HIS A 32 12.80 9.75 21.95
C HIS A 32 13.90 10.17 20.96
N GLN A 33 14.13 11.48 20.84
CA GLN A 33 15.07 12.11 19.90
C GLN A 33 16.56 11.89 20.25
N GLN A 34 16.88 11.10 21.27
CA GLN A 34 18.26 10.77 21.60
C GLN A 34 18.73 9.57 20.75
N LYS A 35 19.77 9.81 19.94
CA LYS A 35 20.45 8.77 19.15
C LYS A 35 20.88 7.62 20.08
N GLY A 36 20.48 6.40 19.73
CA GLY A 36 20.78 5.18 20.53
C GLY A 36 19.62 4.69 21.40
N THR A 37 18.42 5.26 21.26
CA THR A 37 17.22 4.78 21.95
C THR A 37 16.80 3.40 21.41
N ILE A 38 16.19 2.58 22.28
CA ILE A 38 15.60 1.27 21.96
C ILE A 38 14.75 1.29 20.68
N HIS A 39 14.05 2.38 20.39
CA HIS A 39 13.26 2.58 19.17
C HIS A 39 14.08 2.37 17.89
N ASP A 40 15.24 3.01 17.75
CA ASP A 40 16.01 2.98 16.51
C ASP A 40 16.61 1.60 16.26
N PHE A 41 17.10 0.96 17.33
CA PHE A 41 17.61 -0.41 17.24
C PHE A 41 16.50 -1.41 16.90
N LEU A 42 15.31 -1.24 17.50
CA LEU A 42 14.17 -2.10 17.24
C LEU A 42 13.62 -1.91 15.82
N ALA A 43 13.54 -0.66 15.35
CA ALA A 43 13.09 -0.32 14.01
C ALA A 43 14.01 -0.93 12.94
N VAL A 44 15.33 -0.69 13.03
CA VAL A 44 16.30 -1.22 12.06
C VAL A 44 16.27 -2.75 12.04
N ARG A 45 16.22 -3.40 13.21
CA ARG A 45 16.26 -4.86 13.27
C ARG A 45 14.98 -5.50 12.74
N ILE A 46 13.83 -4.91 13.02
CA ILE A 46 12.54 -5.36 12.47
C ILE A 46 12.50 -5.10 10.96
N GLU A 47 12.92 -3.92 10.51
CA GLU A 47 12.95 -3.54 9.10
C GLU A 47 13.82 -4.50 8.28
N LEU A 48 15.04 -4.77 8.73
CA LEU A 48 15.95 -5.72 8.06
C LEU A 48 15.30 -7.11 7.96
N PHE A 49 14.60 -7.57 9.00
CA PHE A 49 13.93 -8.86 8.98
C PHE A 49 12.71 -8.86 8.02
N ILE A 50 11.94 -7.78 7.98
CA ILE A 50 10.80 -7.64 7.07
C ILE A 50 11.28 -7.62 5.62
N ILE A 51 12.29 -6.82 5.29
CA ILE A 51 12.80 -6.68 3.92
C ILE A 51 13.49 -7.96 3.45
N ALA A 52 14.25 -8.64 4.32
CA ALA A 52 14.97 -9.85 3.94
C ALA A 52 14.08 -11.09 3.82
N PHE A 53 13.02 -11.21 4.63
CA PHE A 53 12.24 -12.45 4.75
C PHE A 53 10.77 -12.28 4.37
N PHE A 54 10.03 -11.39 5.04
CA PHE A 54 8.58 -11.27 4.84
C PHE A 54 8.20 -10.64 3.50
N LEU A 55 8.95 -9.63 3.06
CA LEU A 55 8.65 -8.88 1.84
C LEU A 55 8.78 -9.78 0.59
N PRO A 56 9.87 -10.54 0.40
CA PRO A 56 9.97 -11.49 -0.71
C PRO A 56 8.87 -12.56 -0.66
N LEU A 57 8.62 -13.16 0.50
CA LEU A 57 7.57 -14.18 0.66
C LEU A 57 6.18 -13.63 0.32
N TYR A 58 5.89 -12.40 0.75
CA TYR A 58 4.65 -11.72 0.44
C TYR A 58 4.47 -11.51 -1.06
N PHE A 59 5.49 -11.00 -1.75
CA PHE A 59 5.44 -10.81 -3.19
C PHE A 59 5.41 -12.13 -3.97
N THR A 60 6.09 -13.18 -3.51
CA THR A 60 6.00 -14.51 -4.13
C THR A 60 4.58 -15.07 -3.99
N ASN A 61 3.98 -15.04 -2.80
CA ASN A 61 2.63 -15.54 -2.59
C ASN A 61 1.59 -14.73 -3.38
N SER A 62 1.68 -13.40 -3.34
CA SER A 62 0.78 -12.55 -4.12
C SER A 62 0.98 -12.72 -5.63
N GLY A 63 2.22 -12.91 -6.09
CA GLY A 63 2.56 -13.10 -7.50
C GLY A 63 2.09 -14.46 -8.04
N LEU A 64 2.22 -15.53 -7.26
CA LEU A 64 1.73 -16.86 -7.63
C LEU A 64 0.20 -16.91 -7.75
N LYS A 65 -0.52 -16.10 -6.96
CA LYS A 65 -1.98 -15.94 -7.06
C LYS A 65 -2.40 -15.13 -8.31
N THR A 66 -1.47 -14.44 -8.98
CA THR A 66 -1.78 -13.60 -10.15
C THR A 66 -1.71 -14.40 -11.45
N HIS A 67 -2.87 -14.76 -12.00
CA HIS A 67 -2.95 -15.42 -13.30
C HIS A 67 -3.05 -14.42 -14.45
N LEU A 68 -1.90 -13.98 -14.97
CA LEU A 68 -1.83 -13.06 -16.12
C LEU A 68 -2.46 -13.63 -17.41
N TYR A 69 -2.56 -14.95 -17.53
CA TYR A 69 -3.21 -15.60 -18.67
C TYR A 69 -4.70 -15.20 -18.83
N MET A 70 -5.35 -14.80 -17.74
CA MET A 70 -6.75 -14.36 -17.78
C MET A 70 -6.94 -13.02 -18.55
N LEU A 71 -5.87 -12.26 -18.80
CA LEU A 71 -5.89 -11.01 -19.58
C LEU A 71 -5.72 -11.23 -21.09
N SER A 72 -5.79 -12.47 -21.58
CA SER A 72 -5.56 -12.81 -23.00
C SER A 72 -6.60 -12.24 -23.98
N THR A 73 -7.73 -11.74 -23.50
CA THR A 73 -8.81 -11.20 -24.36
C THR A 73 -8.64 -9.70 -24.60
N GLY A 74 -8.86 -9.22 -25.83
CA GLY A 74 -8.79 -7.79 -26.16
C GLY A 74 -9.70 -6.88 -25.30
N ARG A 75 -10.83 -7.42 -24.82
CA ARG A 75 -11.71 -6.73 -23.85
C ARG A 75 -11.02 -6.48 -22.50
N ALA A 76 -10.23 -7.43 -22.01
CA ALA A 76 -9.52 -7.32 -20.74
C ALA A 76 -8.44 -6.22 -20.79
N TRP A 77 -7.73 -6.12 -21.92
CA TRP A 77 -6.76 -5.05 -22.17
C TRP A 77 -7.40 -3.67 -22.20
N TYR A 78 -8.55 -3.53 -22.88
CA TYR A 78 -9.30 -2.28 -22.89
C TYR A 78 -9.72 -1.87 -21.47
N THR A 79 -10.28 -2.80 -20.69
CA THR A 79 -10.66 -2.52 -19.29
C THR A 79 -9.46 -2.15 -18.42
N LEU A 80 -8.32 -2.80 -18.61
CA LEU A 80 -7.09 -2.49 -17.88
C LEU A 80 -6.62 -1.06 -18.15
N ILE A 81 -6.48 -0.70 -19.43
CA ILE A 81 -6.03 0.65 -19.83
C ILE A 81 -7.01 1.71 -19.33
N ALA A 82 -8.32 1.47 -19.48
CA ALA A 82 -9.36 2.38 -19.01
C ALA A 82 -9.28 2.59 -17.49
N ILE A 83 -9.16 1.52 -16.70
CA ILE A 83 -9.07 1.61 -15.24
C ILE A 83 -7.78 2.32 -14.81
N VAL A 84 -6.64 2.00 -15.43
CA VAL A 84 -5.36 2.65 -15.13
C VAL A 84 -5.42 4.14 -15.42
N LEU A 85 -5.98 4.55 -16.56
CA LEU A 85 -6.14 5.96 -16.92
C LEU A 85 -7.07 6.68 -15.95
N ILE A 86 -8.26 6.13 -15.70
CA ILE A 86 -9.24 6.75 -14.79
C ILE A 86 -8.67 6.84 -13.37
N ALA A 87 -8.05 5.77 -12.86
CA ALA A 87 -7.46 5.76 -11.53
C ALA A 87 -6.27 6.73 -11.42
N SER A 88 -5.46 6.87 -12.47
CA SER A 88 -4.33 7.81 -12.47
C SER A 88 -4.78 9.26 -12.57
N LEU A 89 -5.70 9.56 -13.49
CA LEU A 89 -6.24 10.91 -13.69
C LEU A 89 -7.04 11.38 -12.48
N SER A 90 -7.84 10.50 -11.88
CA SER A 90 -8.62 10.81 -10.67
C SER A 90 -7.75 11.16 -9.46
N LYS A 91 -6.46 10.78 -9.44
CA LYS A 91 -5.50 11.19 -8.40
C LYS A 91 -4.70 12.41 -8.82
N ILE A 92 -4.12 12.41 -10.02
CA ILE A 92 -3.21 13.47 -10.49
C ILE A 92 -3.95 14.80 -10.60
N VAL A 93 -5.12 14.82 -11.24
CA VAL A 93 -5.84 16.05 -11.56
C VAL A 93 -6.25 16.81 -10.29
N PRO A 94 -7.00 16.22 -9.33
CA PRO A 94 -7.41 16.96 -8.15
C PRO A 94 -6.23 17.33 -7.24
N VAL A 95 -5.23 16.46 -7.09
CA VAL A 95 -4.07 16.76 -6.23
C VAL A 95 -3.21 17.88 -6.82
N THR A 96 -2.97 17.87 -8.13
CA THR A 96 -2.25 18.96 -8.81
C THR A 96 -3.01 20.28 -8.69
N LEU A 97 -4.34 20.24 -8.87
CA LEU A 97 -5.19 21.43 -8.73
C LEU A 97 -5.12 21.99 -7.31
N MET A 98 -5.30 21.14 -6.30
CA MET A 98 -5.27 21.55 -4.89
C MET A 98 -3.89 22.03 -4.45
N ALA A 99 -2.82 21.32 -4.82
CA ALA A 99 -1.44 21.74 -4.55
C ALA A 99 -1.19 23.14 -5.14
N LYS A 100 -1.66 23.40 -6.36
CA LYS A 100 -1.52 24.71 -6.98
C LYS A 100 -2.32 25.81 -6.27
N LEU A 101 -3.56 25.51 -5.85
CA LEU A 101 -4.39 26.46 -5.09
C LEU A 101 -3.74 26.85 -3.76
N VAL A 102 -3.12 25.89 -3.08
CA VAL A 102 -2.45 26.09 -1.79
C VAL A 102 -1.13 26.84 -1.95
N THR A 103 -0.32 26.53 -2.97
CA THR A 103 1.06 27.06 -3.07
C THR A 103 1.14 28.49 -3.61
N ARG A 104 0.08 29.07 -4.21
CA ARG A 104 -0.10 30.49 -4.66
C ARG A 104 1.01 31.15 -5.52
N LYS A 105 2.22 30.60 -5.64
CA LYS A 105 3.36 31.10 -6.42
C LYS A 105 3.37 30.54 -7.85
N LYS A 106 3.77 31.37 -8.82
CA LYS A 106 3.83 31.05 -10.26
C LYS A 106 4.81 29.94 -10.64
N GLU A 107 5.86 29.70 -9.86
CA GLU A 107 6.84 28.61 -10.10
C GLU A 107 6.35 27.21 -9.67
N SER A 108 5.11 27.11 -9.18
CA SER A 108 4.56 25.91 -8.52
C SER A 108 4.04 24.83 -9.47
N TRP A 109 4.02 25.02 -10.79
CA TRP A 109 3.40 24.03 -11.68
C TRP A 109 4.17 22.70 -11.70
N SER A 110 5.50 22.74 -11.83
CA SER A 110 6.33 21.53 -11.82
C SER A 110 6.25 20.83 -10.47
N PHE A 111 6.22 21.57 -9.36
CA PHE A 111 6.05 21.01 -8.02
C PHE A 111 4.67 20.37 -7.82
N ALA A 112 3.60 21.07 -8.20
CA ALA A 112 2.23 20.57 -8.08
C ALA A 112 2.01 19.32 -8.93
N LEU A 113 2.56 19.29 -10.16
CA LEU A 113 2.50 18.14 -11.04
C LEU A 113 3.31 16.97 -10.47
N THR A 114 4.50 17.24 -9.90
CA THR A 114 5.32 16.23 -9.23
C THR A 114 4.56 15.58 -8.07
N VAL A 115 3.92 16.40 -7.22
CA VAL A 115 3.09 15.88 -6.12
C VAL A 115 1.90 15.07 -6.64
N GLY A 116 1.23 15.55 -7.70
CA GLY A 116 0.13 14.82 -8.34
C GLY A 116 0.57 13.46 -8.91
N ILE A 117 1.72 13.40 -9.57
CA ILE A 117 2.29 12.15 -10.11
C ILE A 117 2.67 11.19 -8.99
N LEU A 118 3.30 11.68 -7.92
CA LEU A 118 3.73 10.86 -6.77
C LEU A 118 2.56 10.13 -6.08
N MET A 119 1.33 10.63 -6.18
CA MET A 119 0.14 9.97 -5.63
C MET A 119 -0.22 8.65 -6.34
N ASN A 120 0.40 8.35 -7.49
CA ASN A 120 0.25 7.06 -8.16
C ASN A 120 1.20 5.98 -7.63
N THR A 121 2.06 6.29 -6.66
CA THR A 121 2.88 5.28 -6.01
C THR A 121 1.98 4.30 -5.25
N ARG A 122 1.61 3.22 -5.95
CA ARG A 122 0.91 2.06 -5.38
C ARG A 122 1.94 1.20 -4.67
N GLY A 123 1.54 0.59 -3.57
CA GLY A 123 2.46 -0.16 -2.73
C GLY A 123 1.83 -1.37 -2.07
N ILE A 124 2.53 -1.87 -1.06
CA ILE A 124 2.21 -3.11 -0.34
C ILE A 124 0.79 -3.08 0.26
N VAL A 125 0.34 -1.93 0.75
CA VAL A 125 -0.98 -1.77 1.37
C VAL A 125 -2.12 -2.07 0.40
N GLN A 126 -2.00 -1.60 -0.85
CA GLN A 126 -3.03 -1.88 -1.86
C GLN A 126 -3.09 -3.37 -2.18
N LEU A 127 -1.94 -4.02 -2.35
CA LEU A 127 -1.88 -5.46 -2.57
C LEU A 127 -2.50 -6.23 -1.40
N ALA A 128 -2.34 -5.75 -0.16
CA ALA A 128 -2.89 -6.42 1.01
C ALA A 128 -4.42 -6.39 0.96
N VAL A 129 -5.00 -5.22 0.69
CA VAL A 129 -6.45 -5.06 0.53
C VAL A 129 -6.99 -5.90 -0.63
N LEU A 130 -6.27 -5.97 -1.75
CA LEU A 130 -6.67 -6.79 -2.90
C LEU A 130 -6.67 -8.28 -2.57
N ASN A 131 -5.63 -8.78 -1.88
CA ASN A 131 -5.57 -10.18 -1.47
C ASN A 131 -6.72 -10.52 -0.52
N ILE A 132 -7.01 -9.67 0.47
CA ILE A 132 -8.16 -9.81 1.36
C ILE A 132 -9.47 -9.82 0.57
N GLY A 133 -9.63 -8.92 -0.39
CA GLY A 133 -10.84 -8.84 -1.22
C GLY A 133 -11.09 -10.08 -2.09
N VAL A 134 -10.03 -10.75 -2.55
CA VAL A 134 -10.13 -12.05 -3.24
C VAL A 134 -10.45 -13.17 -2.26
N GLU A 135 -9.84 -13.18 -1.08
CA GLU A 135 -10.11 -14.17 -0.03
C GLU A 135 -11.55 -14.11 0.48
N LEU A 136 -12.13 -12.91 0.56
CA LEU A 136 -13.55 -12.69 0.87
C LEU A 136 -14.50 -12.97 -0.31
N GLY A 137 -13.99 -13.32 -1.49
CA GLY A 137 -14.78 -13.58 -2.70
C GLY A 137 -15.42 -12.34 -3.34
N VAL A 138 -15.08 -11.14 -2.87
CA VAL A 138 -15.61 -9.87 -3.40
C VAL A 138 -14.97 -9.53 -4.75
N LEU A 139 -13.71 -9.93 -4.96
CA LEU A 139 -12.96 -9.70 -6.19
C LEU A 139 -12.78 -10.99 -6.99
N SER A 140 -13.14 -10.94 -8.28
CA SER A 140 -12.79 -12.00 -9.23
C SER A 140 -11.27 -11.99 -9.52
N PRO A 141 -10.65 -13.17 -9.77
CA PRO A 141 -9.25 -13.26 -10.16
C PRO A 141 -8.86 -12.40 -11.38
N VAL A 142 -9.79 -12.17 -12.31
CA VAL A 142 -9.58 -11.30 -13.47
C VAL A 142 -9.41 -9.84 -13.05
N ILE A 143 -10.26 -9.38 -12.12
CA ILE A 143 -10.21 -8.02 -11.59
C ILE A 143 -8.96 -7.85 -10.75
N PHE A 144 -8.61 -8.83 -9.92
CA PHE A 144 -7.36 -8.82 -9.15
C PHE A 144 -6.14 -8.64 -10.06
N ALA A 145 -6.06 -9.39 -11.16
CA ALA A 145 -4.97 -9.27 -12.13
C ALA A 145 -4.93 -7.93 -12.89
N ILE A 146 -6.05 -7.20 -12.98
CA ILE A 146 -6.09 -5.84 -13.54
C ILE A 146 -5.63 -4.78 -12.53
N PHE A 147 -5.85 -5.02 -11.24
CA PHE A 147 -5.56 -4.05 -10.17
C PHE A 147 -4.14 -4.14 -9.58
N VAL A 148 -3.52 -5.32 -9.65
CA VAL A 148 -2.09 -5.58 -9.41
C VAL A 148 -1.24 -4.75 -10.36
#